data_AF-A0A3N7G0U8-F1
#
_entry.id   AF-A0A3N7G0U8-F1
#
_cell.length_a   1.000
_cell.length_b   1.000
_cell.length_c   1.000
_cell.angle_alpha   90.00
_cell.angle_beta   90.00
_cell.angle_gamma   90.00
#
_symmetry.space_group_name_H-M   'P 1'
#
loop_
_entity.id
_entity.type
_entity.pdbx_description
1 polymer ?
#
loop_
_entity_poly.entity_id
_entity_poly.type
_entity_poly.pdbx_seq_one_letter_code
_entity_poly.pdbx_strand_id
1 'polypeptide(L)'
;MEIQLDKTYPQKPPSVSAEVPYIFNVKWSVKSRLKDLVQQFREHLEELQEFWSTLEDIDHSLCVTNKKKLSRATTCRQIDIGNDCSIMLSINARDPRSLPECRFMGSGPVVNPVRKLWLRNNKRWMKDKTLPENLAFILETELPRPSHVLENDQQVECGICYAQYLPIDEELGSRSGAGTDHTCDNTSCGRAFHTVCLVDWLRSITTTRQSFDVLFGNCPYCSEPVAVKLNDKKKHV
;
A
#
# COMPACT_ATOMS: atom_id res chain seq x y z
N MET A 1 -9.74 -18.05 -8.54
CA MET A 1 -9.28 -18.69 -9.79
C MET A 1 -10.32 -18.43 -10.85
N GLU A 2 -9.89 -17.93 -11.99
CA GLU A 2 -10.69 -17.79 -13.20
C GLU A 2 -10.18 -18.80 -14.23
N ILE A 3 -11.10 -19.43 -14.96
CA ILE A 3 -10.81 -20.44 -15.98
C ILE A 3 -11.40 -19.93 -17.29
N GLN A 4 -10.58 -19.86 -18.33
CA GLN A 4 -11.00 -19.49 -19.67
C GLN A 4 -10.89 -20.70 -20.61
N LEU A 5 -11.99 -20.99 -21.30
CA LEU A 5 -12.11 -22.12 -22.24
C LEU A 5 -12.15 -21.57 -23.66
N ASP A 6 -11.34 -22.13 -24.55
CA ASP A 6 -11.43 -21.85 -25.98
C ASP A 6 -12.22 -22.94 -26.72
N LYS A 7 -12.48 -22.71 -28.03
CA LYS A 7 -13.22 -23.65 -28.88
C LYS A 7 -12.50 -25.00 -29.09
N THR A 8 -11.23 -25.08 -28.74
CA THR A 8 -10.41 -26.29 -28.87
C THR A 8 -10.43 -27.14 -27.62
N TYR A 9 -11.09 -26.71 -26.54
CA TYR A 9 -11.32 -27.53 -25.35
C TYR A 9 -12.13 -28.81 -25.70
N PRO A 10 -11.79 -29.99 -25.16
CA PRO A 10 -10.72 -30.26 -24.19
C PRO A 10 -9.36 -30.64 -24.82
N GLN A 11 -9.15 -30.36 -26.10
CA GLN A 11 -7.95 -30.82 -26.82
C GLN A 11 -6.72 -30.02 -26.45
N LYS A 12 -6.92 -28.75 -26.08
CA LYS A 12 -5.93 -27.91 -25.40
C LYS A 12 -6.32 -27.66 -23.94
N PRO A 13 -5.34 -27.45 -23.04
CA PRO A 13 -5.62 -27.06 -21.67
C PRO A 13 -6.37 -25.72 -21.62
N PRO A 14 -7.24 -25.53 -20.62
CA PRO A 14 -7.82 -24.21 -20.36
C PRO A 14 -6.75 -23.24 -19.83
N SER A 15 -6.98 -21.93 -20.03
CA SER A 15 -6.14 -20.90 -19.42
C SER A 15 -6.63 -20.60 -17.99
N VAL A 16 -5.68 -20.36 -17.08
CA VAL A 16 -5.96 -20.13 -15.66
C VAL A 16 -5.31 -18.85 -15.19
N SER A 17 -6.06 -18.04 -14.46
CA SER A 17 -5.57 -16.87 -13.73
C SER A 17 -6.08 -16.90 -12.28
N ALA A 18 -5.31 -16.33 -11.37
CA ALA A 18 -5.65 -16.21 -9.94
C ALA A 18 -4.74 -15.18 -9.26
N GLU A 19 -5.19 -14.65 -8.13
CA GLU A 19 -4.42 -13.77 -7.23
C GLU A 19 -3.38 -14.57 -6.43
N VAL A 20 -2.39 -15.10 -7.13
CA VAL A 20 -1.29 -15.92 -6.60
C VAL A 20 0.04 -15.43 -7.17
N PRO A 21 1.19 -15.65 -6.50
CA PRO A 21 2.47 -15.09 -6.94
C PRO A 21 2.96 -15.67 -8.28
N TYR A 22 2.51 -16.88 -8.63
CA TYR A 22 2.70 -17.49 -9.95
C TYR A 22 1.61 -18.53 -10.21
N ILE A 23 1.32 -18.78 -11.49
CA ILE A 23 0.43 -19.86 -11.92
C ILE A 23 1.23 -21.14 -12.12
N PHE A 24 0.68 -22.27 -11.66
CA PHE A 24 1.26 -23.60 -11.83
C PHE A 24 1.20 -24.07 -13.29
N ASN A 25 2.08 -25.00 -13.64
CA ASN A 25 2.02 -25.63 -14.96
C ASN A 25 0.88 -26.63 -15.00
N VAL A 26 -0.17 -26.31 -15.76
CA VAL A 26 -1.36 -27.17 -15.90
C VAL A 26 -0.97 -28.49 -16.58
N LYS A 27 -1.11 -29.60 -15.86
CA LYS A 27 -1.00 -30.95 -16.43
C LYS A 27 -2.34 -31.33 -17.03
N TRP A 28 -2.41 -31.43 -18.36
CA TRP A 28 -3.65 -31.64 -19.09
C TRP A 28 -3.52 -32.70 -20.18
N SER A 29 -4.61 -33.43 -20.40
CA SER A 29 -4.79 -34.35 -21.53
C SER A 29 -6.23 -34.26 -22.05
N VAL A 30 -6.51 -34.81 -23.23
CA VAL A 30 -7.88 -34.90 -23.78
C VAL A 30 -8.88 -35.64 -22.87
N LYS A 31 -8.38 -36.46 -21.93
CA LYS A 31 -9.20 -37.18 -20.94
C LYS A 31 -9.43 -36.39 -19.66
N SER A 32 -8.67 -35.31 -19.46
CA SER A 32 -8.80 -34.45 -18.29
C SER A 32 -10.14 -33.73 -18.28
N ARG A 33 -10.56 -33.33 -17.10
CA ARG A 33 -11.80 -32.61 -16.81
C ARG A 33 -11.49 -31.42 -15.91
N LEU A 34 -12.39 -30.45 -15.85
CA LEU A 34 -12.22 -29.26 -14.99
C LEU A 34 -11.98 -29.62 -13.51
N LYS A 35 -12.53 -30.74 -13.02
CA LYS A 35 -12.24 -31.21 -11.66
C LYS A 35 -10.76 -31.52 -11.42
N ASP A 36 -10.05 -32.02 -12.44
CA ASP A 36 -8.63 -32.35 -12.34
C ASP A 36 -7.78 -31.08 -12.29
N LEU A 37 -8.25 -30.01 -12.96
CA LEU A 37 -7.65 -28.68 -12.88
C LEU A 37 -7.87 -28.05 -11.51
N VAL A 38 -9.09 -28.11 -10.98
CA VAL A 38 -9.41 -27.62 -9.63
C VAL A 38 -8.57 -28.35 -8.58
N GLN A 39 -8.37 -29.66 -8.74
CA GLN A 39 -7.52 -30.44 -7.84
C GLN A 39 -6.05 -29.99 -7.90
N GLN A 40 -5.49 -29.80 -9.10
CA GLN A 40 -4.14 -29.24 -9.26
C GLN A 40 -4.02 -27.83 -8.66
N PHE A 41 -5.04 -26.99 -8.81
CA PHE A 41 -5.02 -25.66 -8.19
C PHE A 41 -5.03 -25.74 -6.67
N ARG A 42 -5.79 -26.68 -6.07
CA ARG A 42 -5.74 -26.90 -4.61
C ARG A 42 -4.35 -27.30 -4.15
N GLU A 43 -3.71 -28.25 -4.83
CA GLU A 43 -2.32 -28.65 -4.53
C GLU A 43 -1.35 -27.47 -4.62
N HIS A 44 -1.51 -26.62 -5.64
CA HIS A 44 -0.73 -25.38 -5.78
C HIS A 44 -0.98 -24.39 -4.62
N LEU A 45 -2.21 -24.27 -4.12
CA LEU A 45 -2.49 -23.44 -2.94
C LEU A 45 -1.84 -23.99 -1.66
N GLU A 46 -1.70 -25.31 -1.54
CA GLU A 46 -0.97 -25.94 -0.42
C GLU A 46 0.54 -25.64 -0.49
N GLU A 47 1.14 -25.69 -1.69
CA GLU A 47 2.56 -25.32 -1.89
C GLU A 47 2.84 -23.85 -1.52
N LEU A 48 1.85 -22.97 -1.65
CA LEU A 48 1.99 -21.53 -1.36
C LEU A 48 1.78 -21.16 0.12
N GLN A 49 1.42 -22.10 1.00
CA GLN A 49 1.18 -21.80 2.42
C GLN A 49 2.43 -21.26 3.13
N GLU A 50 3.61 -21.82 2.82
CA GLU A 50 4.86 -21.33 3.42
C GLU A 50 5.18 -19.91 2.97
N PHE A 51 4.87 -19.56 1.72
CA PHE A 51 5.06 -18.22 1.20
C PHE A 51 4.16 -17.21 1.90
N TRP A 52 2.87 -17.50 2.03
CA TRP A 52 1.95 -16.58 2.69
C TRP A 52 2.20 -16.45 4.18
N SER A 53 2.52 -17.54 4.88
CA SER A 53 2.90 -17.47 6.30
C SER A 53 4.17 -16.64 6.52
N THR A 54 5.15 -16.74 5.61
CA THR A 54 6.35 -15.89 5.63
C THR A 54 6.00 -14.42 5.44
N LEU A 55 5.10 -14.10 4.50
CA LEU A 55 4.64 -12.73 4.31
C LEU A 55 3.84 -12.20 5.51
N GLU A 56 2.98 -13.02 6.09
CA GLU A 56 2.20 -12.66 7.29
C GLU A 56 3.14 -12.38 8.47
N ASP A 57 4.18 -13.20 8.68
CA ASP A 57 5.20 -12.94 9.71
C ASP A 57 5.93 -11.61 9.50
N ILE A 58 6.29 -11.27 8.26
CA ILE A 58 6.88 -9.96 7.92
C ILE A 58 5.91 -8.83 8.23
N ASP A 59 4.67 -8.93 7.73
CA ASP A 59 3.65 -7.89 7.85
C ASP A 59 3.25 -7.64 9.32
N HIS A 60 3.36 -8.66 10.16
CA HIS A 60 3.03 -8.60 11.59
C HIS A 60 4.20 -8.17 12.48
N SER A 61 5.44 -8.49 12.08
CA SER A 61 6.64 -8.25 12.89
C SER A 61 7.40 -6.97 12.53
N LEU A 62 7.24 -6.44 11.31
CA LEU A 62 8.04 -5.34 10.77
C LEU A 62 7.18 -4.17 10.26
N CYS A 63 7.73 -2.95 10.31
CA CYS A 63 7.05 -1.77 9.80
C CYS A 63 7.00 -1.75 8.24
N VAL A 64 5.96 -2.33 7.66
CA VAL A 64 5.74 -2.36 6.20
C VAL A 64 5.06 -1.07 5.73
N THR A 65 5.71 -0.34 4.80
CA THR A 65 5.29 1.01 4.39
C THR A 65 4.19 1.02 3.32
N ASN A 66 3.99 -0.07 2.56
CA ASN A 66 3.05 -0.15 1.43
C ASN A 66 1.87 -1.10 1.68
N LYS A 67 1.18 -0.96 2.83
CA LYS A 67 0.09 -1.86 3.24
C LYS A 67 -1.11 -1.88 2.28
N LYS A 68 -1.38 -0.77 1.58
CA LYS A 68 -2.55 -0.62 0.68
C LYS A 68 -2.48 -1.50 -0.59
N LYS A 69 -1.34 -2.14 -0.91
CA LYS A 69 -1.15 -2.98 -2.11
C LYS A 69 -0.80 -4.44 -1.81
N LEU A 70 -1.09 -4.91 -0.59
CA LEU A 70 -0.76 -6.26 -0.18
C LEU A 70 -1.85 -7.24 -0.64
N SER A 71 -1.63 -7.85 -1.80
CA SER A 71 -2.43 -8.98 -2.30
C SER A 71 -1.71 -10.30 -2.00
N ARG A 72 -2.42 -11.42 -2.11
CA ARG A 72 -1.84 -12.77 -2.05
C ARG A 72 -0.88 -13.06 -3.22
N ALA A 73 -0.89 -12.23 -4.27
CA ALA A 73 0.06 -12.28 -5.39
C ALA A 73 1.32 -11.42 -5.19
N THR A 74 1.30 -10.46 -4.26
CA THR A 74 2.40 -9.51 -4.07
C THR A 74 3.61 -10.17 -3.40
N THR A 75 4.70 -10.35 -4.15
CA THR A 75 5.95 -10.97 -3.67
C THR A 75 6.92 -10.01 -2.99
N CYS A 76 6.70 -8.70 -3.13
CA CYS A 76 7.60 -7.70 -2.56
C CYS A 76 7.06 -7.10 -1.27
N ARG A 77 7.97 -6.71 -0.36
CA ARG A 77 7.66 -5.92 0.84
C ARG A 77 8.66 -4.80 0.98
N GLN A 78 8.17 -3.57 1.19
CA GLN A 78 8.99 -2.44 1.55
C GLN A 78 8.89 -2.24 3.06
N ILE A 79 10.02 -2.38 3.73
CA ILE A 79 10.14 -2.37 5.18
C ILE A 79 10.95 -1.14 5.58
N ASP A 80 10.44 -0.38 6.54
CA ASP A 80 11.19 0.66 7.21
C ASP A 80 12.25 0.03 8.13
N ILE A 81 13.50 0.45 7.97
CA ILE A 81 14.64 -0.01 8.76
C ILE A 81 15.21 1.11 9.65
N GLY A 82 14.50 2.24 9.76
CA GLY A 82 14.86 3.40 10.58
C GLY A 82 15.79 4.39 9.88
N ASN A 83 15.97 5.56 10.51
CA ASN A 83 16.86 6.64 10.05
C ASN A 83 16.60 7.10 8.59
N ASP A 84 15.33 7.27 8.21
CA ASP A 84 14.92 7.63 6.84
C ASP A 84 15.43 6.67 5.76
N CYS A 85 15.53 5.38 6.12
CA CYS A 85 16.00 4.31 5.25
C CYS A 85 14.96 3.18 5.20
N SER A 86 14.70 2.66 4.01
CA SER A 86 13.85 1.49 3.83
C SER A 86 14.52 0.45 2.94
N ILE A 87 14.12 -0.81 3.10
CA ILE A 87 14.55 -1.93 2.29
C ILE A 87 13.35 -2.52 1.56
N MET A 88 13.45 -2.64 0.24
CA MET A 88 12.50 -3.39 -0.57
C MET A 88 13.06 -4.80 -0.77
N LEU A 89 12.33 -5.79 -0.27
CA LEU A 89 12.65 -7.21 -0.42
C LEU A 89 11.75 -7.83 -1.48
N SER A 90 12.34 -8.69 -2.32
CA SER A 90 11.63 -9.58 -3.23
C SER A 90 11.69 -11.01 -2.68
N ILE A 91 10.55 -11.52 -2.23
CA ILE A 91 10.44 -12.84 -1.61
C ILE A 91 10.17 -13.88 -2.70
N ASN A 92 11.01 -14.91 -2.75
CA ASN A 92 10.81 -16.02 -3.69
C ASN A 92 9.63 -16.88 -3.25
N ALA A 93 8.53 -16.88 -4.00
CA ALA A 93 7.34 -17.65 -3.66
C ALA A 93 7.53 -19.17 -3.64
N ARG A 94 8.59 -19.71 -4.26
CA ARG A 94 8.92 -21.14 -4.25
C ARG A 94 9.90 -21.53 -3.15
N ASP A 95 10.61 -20.57 -2.57
CA ASP A 95 11.59 -20.77 -1.52
C ASP A 95 11.59 -19.54 -0.59
N PRO A 96 10.47 -19.31 0.14
CA PRO A 96 10.20 -18.03 0.81
C PRO A 96 11.16 -17.73 1.97
N ARG A 97 11.80 -18.76 2.53
CA ARG A 97 12.81 -18.64 3.58
C ARG A 97 14.24 -18.45 3.05
N SER A 98 14.44 -18.42 1.73
CA SER A 98 15.75 -18.12 1.13
C SER A 98 16.14 -16.65 1.33
N LEU A 99 17.44 -16.35 1.16
CA LEU A 99 17.95 -14.97 1.17
C LEU A 99 17.23 -14.18 0.05
N PRO A 100 16.44 -13.15 0.37
CA PRO A 100 15.72 -12.39 -0.64
C PRO A 100 16.64 -11.45 -1.40
N GLU A 101 16.25 -11.11 -2.63
CA GLU A 101 16.83 -9.96 -3.32
C GLU A 101 16.38 -8.67 -2.61
N CYS A 102 17.29 -7.71 -2.48
CA CYS A 102 17.02 -6.48 -1.76
C CYS A 102 17.44 -5.22 -2.53
N ARG A 103 16.67 -4.15 -2.35
CA ARG A 103 17.04 -2.77 -2.76
C ARG A 103 16.85 -1.82 -1.58
N PHE A 104 17.93 -1.15 -1.18
CA PHE A 104 17.87 -0.10 -0.17
C PHE A 104 17.46 1.25 -0.78
N MET A 105 16.66 2.01 -0.05
CA MET A 105 16.13 3.32 -0.42
C MET A 105 16.38 4.32 0.71
N GLY A 106 16.92 5.49 0.38
CA GLY A 106 17.30 6.53 1.33
C GLY A 106 18.48 7.36 0.79
N SER A 107 18.98 8.30 1.60
CA SER A 107 20.14 9.09 1.22
C SER A 107 21.42 8.23 1.17
N GLY A 108 22.37 8.58 0.29
CA GLY A 108 23.63 7.84 0.15
C GLY A 108 24.40 7.62 1.46
N PRO A 109 24.59 8.66 2.31
CA PRO A 109 25.26 8.52 3.61
C PRO A 109 24.60 7.52 4.55
N VAL A 110 23.27 7.41 4.51
CA VAL A 110 22.49 6.47 5.34
C VAL A 110 22.51 5.06 4.77
N VAL A 111 22.32 4.91 3.45
CA VAL A 111 22.19 3.61 2.79
C VAL A 111 23.52 2.87 2.67
N ASN A 112 24.63 3.58 2.44
CA ASN A 112 25.92 2.95 2.14
C ASN A 112 26.46 2.05 3.28
N PRO A 113 26.41 2.45 4.57
CA PRO A 113 26.78 1.59 5.69
C PRO A 113 25.91 0.32 5.76
N VAL A 114 24.59 0.47 5.65
CA VAL A 114 23.64 -0.64 5.70
C VAL A 114 23.88 -1.65 4.58
N ARG A 115 24.14 -1.16 3.36
CA ARG A 115 24.49 -2.01 2.22
C ARG A 115 25.79 -2.79 2.46
N LYS A 116 26.79 -2.20 3.10
CA LYS A 116 28.05 -2.89 3.45
C LYS A 116 27.80 -3.99 4.49
N LEU A 117 26.96 -3.74 5.50
CA LEU A 117 26.55 -4.74 6.49
C LEU A 117 25.86 -5.93 5.81
N TRP A 118 24.89 -5.67 4.93
CA TRP A 118 24.23 -6.70 4.14
C TRP A 118 25.21 -7.56 3.35
N LEU A 119 26.10 -6.94 2.58
CA LEU A 119 27.09 -7.66 1.76
C LEU A 119 28.06 -8.48 2.60
N ARG A 120 28.44 -7.98 3.78
CA ARG A 120 29.33 -8.68 4.71
C ARG A 120 28.66 -9.91 5.34
N ASN A 121 27.37 -9.77 5.68
CA ASN A 121 26.67 -10.72 6.55
C ASN A 121 25.70 -11.65 5.79
N ASN A 122 25.41 -11.44 4.50
CA ASN A 122 24.41 -12.23 3.76
C ASN A 122 24.63 -13.76 3.79
N LYS A 123 25.88 -14.22 3.89
CA LYS A 123 26.23 -15.65 4.00
C LYS A 123 25.81 -16.27 5.33
N ARG A 124 25.43 -15.45 6.31
CA ARG A 124 24.93 -15.87 7.61
C ARG A 124 23.40 -15.98 7.65
N TRP A 125 22.73 -15.85 6.51
CA TRP A 125 21.30 -16.12 6.40
C TRP A 125 21.00 -17.59 6.73
N MET A 126 20.03 -17.84 7.61
CA MET A 126 19.66 -19.19 8.01
C MET A 126 18.16 -19.43 7.77
N LYS A 127 17.83 -20.48 7.00
CA LYS A 127 16.45 -20.79 6.59
C LYS A 127 15.55 -21.29 7.73
N ASP A 128 16.14 -21.70 8.84
CA ASP A 128 15.43 -22.13 10.04
C ASP A 128 14.98 -20.96 10.91
N LYS A 129 15.56 -19.77 10.72
CA LYS A 129 15.14 -18.52 11.37
C LYS A 129 14.08 -17.78 10.55
N THR A 130 13.30 -16.96 11.24
CA THR A 130 12.31 -16.11 10.57
C THR A 130 12.99 -15.02 9.74
N LEU A 131 12.25 -14.45 8.79
CA LEU A 131 12.79 -13.36 7.98
C LEU A 131 13.13 -12.12 8.83
N PRO A 132 12.27 -11.66 9.75
CA PRO A 132 12.59 -10.56 10.67
C PRO A 132 13.87 -10.82 11.49
N GLU A 133 14.05 -12.02 12.03
CA GLU A 133 15.24 -12.40 12.78
C GLU A 133 16.51 -12.33 11.94
N ASN A 134 16.46 -12.87 10.71
CA ASN A 134 17.58 -12.81 9.79
C ASN A 134 17.92 -11.36 9.41
N LEU A 135 16.93 -10.51 9.15
CA LEU A 135 17.17 -9.11 8.84
C LEU A 135 17.85 -8.36 10.00
N ALA A 136 17.32 -8.48 11.21
CA ALA A 136 17.91 -7.84 12.39
C ALA A 136 19.36 -8.30 12.62
N PHE A 137 19.62 -9.60 12.43
CA PHE A 137 20.95 -10.17 12.57
C PHE A 137 21.92 -9.68 11.50
N ILE A 138 21.49 -9.64 10.24
CA ILE A 138 22.35 -9.22 9.11
C ILE A 138 22.64 -7.72 9.17
N LEU A 139 21.63 -6.91 9.51
CA LEU A 139 21.74 -5.46 9.61
C LEU A 139 22.34 -5.00 10.94
N GLU A 140 22.60 -5.91 11.87
CA GLU A 140 23.18 -5.63 13.19
C GLU A 140 22.43 -4.51 13.93
N THR A 141 21.10 -4.48 13.78
CA THR A 141 20.24 -3.42 14.33
C THR A 141 18.87 -3.97 14.69
N GLU A 142 18.23 -3.34 15.67
CA GLU A 142 16.83 -3.60 15.98
C GLU A 142 15.96 -2.88 14.95
N LEU A 143 15.06 -3.64 14.31
CA LEU A 143 14.18 -3.09 13.30
C LEU A 143 12.95 -2.42 13.95
N PRO A 144 12.47 -1.30 13.38
CA PRO A 144 11.22 -0.69 13.80
C PRO A 144 10.08 -1.72 13.77
N ARG A 145 9.48 -1.95 14.93
CA ARG A 145 8.29 -2.80 15.03
C ARG A 145 7.04 -1.99 14.67
N PRO A 146 6.00 -2.64 14.13
CA PRO A 146 4.68 -2.04 14.09
C PRO A 146 4.30 -1.60 15.51
N SER A 147 4.07 -0.31 15.70
CA SER A 147 3.54 0.17 16.97
C SER A 147 2.15 -0.41 17.18
N HIS A 148 1.94 -1.19 18.27
CA HIS A 148 0.61 -1.56 18.80
C HIS A 148 -0.17 -0.37 19.36
N VAL A 149 0.37 0.85 19.21
CA VAL A 149 -0.47 2.05 19.26
C VAL A 149 -1.52 1.80 18.20
N LEU A 150 -2.73 1.56 18.69
CA LEU A 150 -3.99 1.52 17.97
C LEU A 150 -3.83 2.30 16.66
N GLU A 151 -4.37 1.75 15.59
CA GLU A 151 -4.95 2.56 14.52
C GLU A 151 -5.93 3.56 15.16
N ASN A 152 -5.36 4.59 15.75
CA ASN A 152 -5.88 5.92 15.86
C ASN A 152 -4.92 6.67 14.91
N ASP A 153 -4.83 6.34 13.62
CA ASP A 153 -5.96 6.60 12.71
C ASP A 153 -7.15 7.28 13.38
N GLN A 154 -6.89 8.43 14.02
CA GLN A 154 -7.56 9.61 13.50
C GLN A 154 -7.08 9.73 12.04
N GLN A 155 -7.62 8.86 11.17
CA GLN A 155 -7.73 9.14 9.76
C GLN A 155 -8.43 10.47 9.78
N VAL A 156 -7.66 11.54 9.57
CA VAL A 156 -8.22 12.88 9.46
C VAL A 156 -8.93 12.86 8.11
N GLU A 157 -10.15 12.36 8.14
CA GLU A 157 -11.04 12.31 7.01
C GLU A 157 -11.60 13.71 6.78
N CYS A 158 -11.75 14.05 5.51
CA CYS A 158 -12.49 15.25 5.15
C CYS A 158 -13.92 15.15 5.68
N GLY A 159 -14.36 16.15 6.43
CA GLY A 159 -15.72 16.21 6.99
C GLY A 159 -16.84 16.32 5.95
N ILE A 160 -16.52 16.36 4.66
CA ILE A 160 -17.51 16.47 3.58
C ILE A 160 -17.55 15.18 2.75
N CYS A 161 -16.40 14.70 2.26
CA CYS A 161 -16.36 13.50 1.41
C CYS A 161 -16.03 12.20 2.17
N TYR A 162 -15.69 12.29 3.47
CA TYR A 162 -15.28 11.16 4.31
C TYR A 162 -14.09 10.37 3.77
N ALA A 163 -13.33 10.94 2.83
CA ALA A 163 -12.12 10.35 2.30
C ALA A 163 -10.90 10.99 2.97
N GLN A 164 -9.87 10.17 3.20
CA GLN A 164 -8.56 10.64 3.66
C GLN A 164 -7.81 11.36 2.54
N TYR A 165 -7.89 10.85 1.31
CA TYR A 165 -7.22 11.39 0.12
C TYR A 165 -8.22 11.59 -1.00
N LEU A 166 -8.03 12.64 -1.80
CA LEU A 166 -8.78 12.83 -3.04
C LEU A 166 -8.44 11.72 -4.06
N PRO A 167 -9.36 11.39 -4.99
CA PRO A 167 -9.07 10.48 -6.09
C PRO A 167 -7.84 10.91 -6.91
N ILE A 168 -7.20 9.94 -7.56
CA ILE A 168 -6.18 10.24 -8.56
C ILE A 168 -6.89 10.61 -9.85
N ASP A 169 -6.98 11.90 -10.14
CA ASP A 169 -7.64 12.46 -11.32
C ASP A 169 -6.77 13.56 -11.94
N GLU A 170 -6.70 13.63 -13.27
CA GLU A 170 -5.99 14.68 -14.01
C GLU A 170 -6.68 16.05 -13.86
N GLU A 171 -8.00 16.08 -13.68
CA GLU A 171 -8.76 17.32 -13.47
C GLU A 171 -8.45 18.00 -12.13
N LEU A 172 -8.06 17.20 -11.13
CA LEU A 172 -7.64 17.69 -9.81
C LEU A 172 -6.20 18.24 -9.80
N GLY A 173 -5.44 18.03 -10.89
CA GLY A 173 -4.08 18.54 -11.06
C GLY A 173 -3.18 18.20 -9.87
N SER A 174 -2.54 19.22 -9.27
CA SER A 174 -1.66 19.03 -8.10
C SER A 174 -2.34 18.58 -6.82
N ARG A 175 -3.69 18.49 -6.80
CA ARG A 175 -4.47 18.02 -5.64
C ARG A 175 -4.90 16.55 -5.77
N SER A 176 -4.58 15.93 -6.90
CA SER A 176 -4.74 14.50 -7.14
C SER A 176 -4.03 13.70 -6.05
N GLY A 177 -4.76 12.87 -5.30
CA GLY A 177 -4.21 12.13 -4.16
C GLY A 177 -3.86 12.95 -2.91
N ALA A 178 -4.25 14.23 -2.82
CA ALA A 178 -3.95 15.08 -1.66
C ALA A 178 -4.81 14.73 -0.44
N GLY A 179 -4.20 14.83 0.75
CA GLY A 179 -4.90 14.70 2.03
C GLY A 179 -5.64 15.98 2.44
N THR A 180 -6.35 15.96 3.57
CA THR A 180 -7.00 17.17 4.12
C THR A 180 -5.98 18.28 4.38
N ASP A 181 -6.27 19.48 3.90
CA ASP A 181 -5.37 20.64 3.90
C ASP A 181 -6.03 21.90 4.49
N HIS A 182 -7.27 21.79 4.98
CA HIS A 182 -7.97 22.84 5.71
C HIS A 182 -8.58 22.29 7.01
N THR A 183 -8.44 23.03 8.11
CA THR A 183 -9.00 22.65 9.42
C THR A 183 -9.79 23.82 9.98
N CYS A 184 -10.95 23.54 10.60
CA CYS A 184 -11.73 24.56 11.27
C CYS A 184 -10.97 25.18 12.45
N ASP A 185 -10.88 26.51 12.48
CA ASP A 185 -10.14 27.27 13.50
C ASP A 185 -10.77 27.19 14.90
N ASN A 186 -12.05 26.80 15.00
CA ASN A 186 -12.69 26.57 16.29
C ASN A 186 -12.07 25.33 16.96
N THR A 187 -11.33 25.54 18.05
CA THR A 187 -10.63 24.49 18.80
C THR A 187 -11.55 23.44 19.41
N SER A 188 -12.82 23.75 19.64
CA SER A 188 -13.81 22.76 20.08
C SER A 188 -14.38 21.92 18.92
N CYS A 189 -14.13 22.31 17.67
CA CYS A 189 -14.57 21.60 16.46
C CYS A 189 -13.42 20.82 15.81
N GLY A 190 -12.35 21.52 15.40
CA GLY A 190 -11.15 20.92 14.82
C GLY A 190 -11.37 20.05 13.58
N ARG A 191 -12.53 20.13 12.91
CA ARG A 191 -12.85 19.28 11.76
C ARG A 191 -11.98 19.67 10.56
N ALA A 192 -11.42 18.66 9.90
CA ALA A 192 -10.58 18.82 8.72
C ALA A 192 -11.36 18.59 7.42
N PHE A 193 -10.90 19.21 6.34
CA PHE A 193 -11.49 19.19 5.02
C PHE A 193 -10.40 19.22 3.95
N HIS A 194 -10.71 18.70 2.77
CA HIS A 194 -9.99 19.13 1.57
C HIS A 194 -10.48 20.53 1.18
N THR A 195 -9.56 21.42 0.82
CA THR A 195 -9.87 22.78 0.35
C THR A 195 -10.86 22.73 -0.81
N VAL A 196 -10.75 21.76 -1.73
CA VAL A 196 -11.71 21.61 -2.84
C VAL A 196 -13.12 21.30 -2.35
N CYS A 197 -13.27 20.34 -1.43
CA CYS A 197 -14.58 19.97 -0.89
C CYS A 197 -15.22 21.13 -0.13
N LEU A 198 -14.44 21.86 0.67
CA LEU A 198 -14.95 22.99 1.44
C LEU A 198 -15.28 24.18 0.55
N VAL A 199 -14.51 24.44 -0.51
CA VAL A 199 -14.84 25.47 -1.52
C VAL A 199 -16.15 25.14 -2.22
N ASP A 200 -16.33 23.90 -2.67
CA ASP A 200 -17.55 23.47 -3.37
C ASP A 200 -18.78 23.56 -2.44
N TRP A 201 -18.62 23.14 -1.18
CA TRP A 201 -19.65 23.31 -0.16
C TRP A 201 -20.02 24.79 0.04
N LEU A 202 -19.03 25.66 0.29
CA LEU A 202 -19.29 27.09 0.53
C LEU A 202 -19.94 27.76 -0.69
N ARG A 203 -19.56 27.39 -1.91
CA ARG A 203 -20.19 27.90 -3.15
C ARG A 203 -21.65 27.51 -3.30
N SER A 204 -22.09 26.41 -2.67
CA SER A 204 -23.49 25.98 -2.69
C SER A 204 -24.40 26.78 -1.73
N ILE A 205 -23.81 27.59 -0.84
CA ILE A 205 -24.54 28.34 0.19
C ILE A 205 -24.73 29.80 -0.24
N THR A 206 -25.97 30.28 -0.24
CA THR A 206 -26.34 31.62 -0.72
C THR A 206 -25.81 32.77 0.15
N THR A 207 -25.48 32.51 1.41
CA THR A 207 -24.94 33.51 2.35
C THR A 207 -23.41 33.59 2.35
N THR A 208 -22.72 32.72 1.61
CA THR A 208 -21.26 32.76 1.47
C THR A 208 -20.84 34.04 0.76
N ARG A 209 -19.83 34.71 1.30
CA ARG A 209 -19.24 35.92 0.71
C ARG A 209 -17.89 35.57 0.09
N GLN A 210 -17.55 36.20 -1.02
CA GLN A 210 -16.22 36.12 -1.60
C GLN A 210 -15.56 37.49 -1.54
N SER A 211 -14.30 37.54 -1.12
CA SER A 211 -13.43 38.71 -1.27
C SER A 211 -12.12 38.26 -1.90
N PHE A 212 -11.80 38.80 -3.08
CA PHE A 212 -10.68 38.35 -3.90
C PHE A 212 -10.68 36.81 -4.11
N ASP A 213 -9.60 36.16 -3.69
CA ASP A 213 -9.38 34.72 -3.74
C ASP A 213 -9.75 34.02 -2.43
N VAL A 214 -10.58 34.61 -1.57
CA VAL A 214 -10.99 34.01 -0.29
C VAL A 214 -12.53 33.94 -0.20
N LEU A 215 -13.04 32.75 0.12
CA LEU A 215 -14.44 32.53 0.49
C LEU A 215 -14.60 32.62 2.00
N PHE A 216 -15.64 33.31 2.45
CA PHE A 216 -16.03 33.48 3.84
C PHE A 216 -17.45 32.91 4.02
N GLY A 217 -17.57 31.93 4.91
CA GLY A 217 -18.86 31.34 5.26
C GLY A 217 -18.78 30.72 6.65
N ASN A 218 -19.55 29.65 6.86
CA ASN A 218 -19.60 28.96 8.15
C ASN A 218 -19.15 27.50 8.00
N CYS A 219 -18.48 26.97 9.03
CA CYS A 219 -18.08 25.58 9.11
C CYS A 219 -19.33 24.66 9.07
N PRO A 220 -19.34 23.58 8.27
CA PRO A 220 -20.48 22.66 8.18
C PRO A 220 -20.84 21.95 9.49
N TYR A 221 -19.92 21.93 10.46
CA TYR A 221 -20.06 21.17 11.70
C TYR A 221 -20.44 22.04 12.90
N CYS A 222 -19.69 23.12 13.15
CA CYS A 222 -19.91 23.97 14.32
C CYS A 222 -20.61 25.29 13.98
N SER A 223 -20.86 25.59 12.71
CA SER A 223 -21.44 26.86 12.23
C SER A 223 -20.62 28.11 12.53
N GLU A 224 -19.41 27.99 13.10
CA GLU A 224 -18.49 29.10 13.30
C GLU A 224 -17.92 29.62 11.97
N PRO A 225 -17.54 30.91 11.88
CA PRO A 225 -16.96 31.50 10.68
C PRO A 225 -15.73 30.74 10.18
N VAL A 226 -15.64 30.57 8.86
CA VAL A 226 -14.49 29.94 8.19
C VAL A 226 -14.09 30.76 6.96
N ALA A 227 -12.78 30.87 6.74
CA ALA A 227 -12.18 31.51 5.57
C ALA A 227 -11.32 30.53 4.79
N VAL A 228 -11.55 30.42 3.48
CA VAL A 228 -10.88 29.44 2.61
C VAL A 228 -10.33 30.12 1.36
N LYS A 229 -9.02 29.94 1.12
CA LYS A 229 -8.34 30.51 -0.05
C LYS A 229 -8.54 29.64 -1.29
N LEU A 230 -9.03 30.24 -2.37
CA LEU A 230 -9.07 29.69 -3.70
C LEU A 230 -7.65 29.61 -4.26
N ASN A 231 -7.02 28.45 -4.17
CA ASN A 231 -5.72 28.22 -4.80
C ASN A 231 -5.90 27.96 -6.30
N ASP A 232 -5.94 29.02 -7.10
CA ASP A 232 -5.94 28.93 -8.56
C ASP A 232 -4.51 28.70 -9.08
N LYS A 233 -4.29 27.54 -9.70
CA LYS A 233 -3.21 27.38 -10.69
C LYS A 233 -3.78 26.89 -12.01
N LYS A 234 -4.55 27.76 -12.67
CA LYS A 234 -4.51 27.85 -14.13
C LYS A 234 -3.72 29.09 -14.52
N LYS A 235 -2.39 28.97 -14.55
CA LYS A 235 -1.59 29.83 -15.44
C LYS A 235 -1.53 29.12 -16.78
N HIS A 236 -2.52 29.37 -17.63
CA HIS A 236 -2.30 29.24 -19.06
C HIS A 236 -1.37 30.39 -19.47
N VAL A 237 -0.13 30.06 -19.78
CA VAL A 237 0.70 30.80 -20.73
C VAL A 237 1.00 29.84 -21.85
#